data_AF-A0A2X0M0C5-F1
#
_entry.id   AF-A0A2X0M0C5-F1
#
_cell.length_a   1.000
_cell.length_b   1.000
_cell.length_c   1.000
_cell.angle_alpha   90.00
_cell.angle_beta   90.00
_cell.angle_gamma   90.00
#
_symmetry.space_group_name_H-M   'P 1'
#
loop_
_entity.id
_entity.type
_entity.pdbx_description
1 polymer ?
#
loop_
_entity_poly.entity_id
_entity_poly.type
_entity_poly.pdbx_seq_one_letter_code
_entity_poly.pdbx_strand_id
1 'polypeptide(L)'
;MSAPTSAPSNAGTTSVASTLPELIVLFNSTWATLGAWTSSIPGSQVAWRYIKASHQDDPFRTVLELLLVFFIVRTYAQSRTKGEQSGKNFVKLTEKEIDELVHEWQPEALLPPAPRTTQYPPVIIGATGPRPRVVFPTPGQDPHDPLQPYDVTTGANQGKVVLNLASSNFAGLAGNERIKDKAVACLKRYGVGSCGPPGFYGTFDVHMELERDIAAFLSVPSVIMYSHSFSTISSVIPSFSKRGDIIVADRGVNFAIQKGIQISRSNIRWYDHGDYEALERILEQIHKEDKKYKRKL
;
A
#
# COMPACT_ATOMS: atom_id res chain seq x y z
N MET A 1 79.09 73.38 -2.26
CA MET A 1 80.37 72.66 -2.36
C MET A 1 80.31 71.48 -1.39
N SER A 2 80.64 70.29 -1.91
CA SER A 2 81.02 69.09 -1.16
C SER A 2 79.93 68.27 -0.46
N ALA A 3 79.37 67.30 -1.19
CA ALA A 3 78.97 66.00 -0.62
C ALA A 3 80.25 65.15 -0.38
N PRO A 4 80.26 64.01 0.36
CA PRO A 4 79.48 62.82 -0.04
C PRO A 4 79.03 61.79 1.05
N THR A 5 78.06 60.96 0.64
CA THR A 5 77.87 59.49 0.89
C THR A 5 77.67 58.90 2.29
N SER A 6 76.52 58.23 2.47
CA SER A 6 76.44 56.80 2.88
C SER A 6 75.09 56.16 2.51
N ALA A 7 75.12 54.83 2.34
CA ALA A 7 74.29 53.91 1.54
C ALA A 7 72.88 53.56 2.12
N PRO A 8 72.00 52.88 1.35
CA PRO A 8 70.59 52.69 1.71
C PRO A 8 70.38 51.51 2.68
N SER A 9 69.40 51.63 3.59
CA SER A 9 68.96 50.54 4.45
C SER A 9 67.89 49.70 3.74
N ASN A 10 68.22 48.43 3.51
CA ASN A 10 67.37 47.44 2.87
C ASN A 10 66.11 47.14 3.71
N ALA A 11 64.95 47.36 3.09
CA ALA A 11 63.70 46.70 3.45
C ALA A 11 63.67 45.31 2.81
N GLY A 12 63.18 44.31 3.55
CA GLY A 12 62.75 43.02 3.00
C GLY A 12 63.66 41.84 3.32
N THR A 13 63.46 41.25 4.50
CA THR A 13 63.68 39.82 4.72
C THR A 13 62.35 39.17 5.07
N THR A 14 61.70 38.64 4.04
CA THR A 14 60.62 37.65 4.14
C THR A 14 61.22 36.34 4.65
N SER A 15 61.09 36.04 5.95
CA SER A 15 61.37 34.69 6.47
C SER A 15 60.13 33.81 6.33
N VAL A 16 60.03 33.12 5.19
CA VAL A 16 59.15 31.96 5.05
C VAL A 16 59.91 30.75 5.59
N ALA A 17 59.55 30.26 6.79
CA ALA A 17 59.63 28.84 7.18
C ALA A 17 59.34 28.59 8.67
N SER A 18 58.06 28.39 9.01
CA SER A 18 57.65 27.48 10.11
C SER A 18 56.22 26.98 9.86
N THR A 19 55.99 26.34 8.71
CA THR A 19 54.65 25.91 8.28
C THR A 19 54.17 24.63 8.97
N LEU A 20 55.08 23.75 9.41
CA LEU A 20 54.71 22.50 10.08
C LEU A 20 54.13 22.69 11.50
N PRO A 21 54.76 23.49 12.40
CA PRO A 21 54.23 23.70 13.74
C PRO A 21 52.85 24.36 13.74
N GLU A 22 52.63 25.34 12.85
CA GLU A 22 51.34 26.02 12.72
C GLU A 22 50.26 25.10 12.15
N LEU A 23 50.58 24.23 11.19
CA LEU A 23 49.66 23.21 10.68
C LEU A 23 49.31 22.17 11.74
N ILE A 24 50.28 21.76 12.57
CA ILE A 24 50.03 20.82 13.68
C ILE A 24 49.12 21.47 14.73
N VAL A 25 49.35 22.75 15.04
CA VAL A 25 48.49 23.49 15.98
C VAL A 25 47.10 23.71 15.40
N LEU A 26 46.97 24.01 14.11
CA LEU A 26 45.69 24.15 13.42
C LEU A 26 44.93 22.82 13.39
N PHE A 27 45.63 21.71 13.09
CA PHE A 27 45.02 20.39 13.07
C PHE A 27 44.57 19.96 14.48
N ASN A 28 45.40 20.19 15.49
CA ASN A 28 45.06 19.87 16.88
C ASN A 28 43.90 20.74 17.40
N SER A 29 43.87 22.04 17.08
CA SER A 29 42.78 22.92 17.50
C SER A 29 41.49 22.59 16.77
N THR A 30 41.56 22.24 15.49
CA THR A 30 40.41 21.76 14.71
C THR A 30 39.88 20.44 15.27
N TRP A 31 40.77 19.49 15.59
CA TRP A 31 40.41 18.20 16.18
C TRP A 31 39.81 18.34 17.58
N ALA A 32 40.36 19.21 18.43
CA ALA A 32 39.84 19.49 19.76
C ALA A 32 38.44 20.14 19.69
N THR A 33 38.24 21.07 18.74
CA THR A 33 36.96 21.75 18.54
C THR A 33 35.89 20.79 18.01
N LEU A 34 36.25 19.90 17.07
CA LEU A 34 35.41 18.80 16.60
C LEU A 34 35.04 17.82 17.72
N GLY A 35 36.01 17.46 18.57
CA GLY A 35 35.76 16.62 19.75
C GLY A 35 34.79 17.25 20.74
N ALA A 36 34.94 18.54 21.04
CA ALA A 36 34.03 19.28 21.90
C ALA A 36 32.62 19.37 21.29
N TRP A 37 32.52 19.71 20.00
CA TRP A 37 31.25 19.82 19.28
C TRP A 37 30.49 18.48 19.21
N THR A 38 31.19 17.40 18.89
CA THR A 38 30.59 16.06 18.85
C THR A 38 30.10 15.61 20.23
N SER A 39 30.84 15.92 21.29
CA SER A 39 30.44 15.59 22.67
C SER A 39 29.20 16.35 23.18
N SER A 40 28.91 17.52 22.59
CA SER A 40 27.71 18.32 22.91
C SER A 40 26.42 17.75 22.31
N ILE A 41 26.50 16.81 21.38
CA ILE A 41 25.32 16.15 20.80
C ILE A 41 24.85 15.06 21.78
N PRO A 42 23.61 15.16 22.33
CA PRO A 42 23.10 14.15 23.26
C PRO A 42 23.06 12.77 22.59
N GLY A 43 23.75 11.78 23.19
CA GLY A 43 23.86 10.41 22.68
C GLY A 43 25.14 10.09 21.88
N SER A 44 25.97 11.08 21.55
CA SER A 44 27.20 10.86 20.75
C SER A 44 28.24 9.97 21.45
N GLN A 45 28.32 10.02 22.78
CA GLN A 45 29.23 9.20 23.58
C GLN A 45 28.92 7.70 23.48
N VAL A 46 27.64 7.33 23.31
CA VAL A 46 27.22 5.94 23.11
C VAL A 46 27.62 5.47 21.70
N ALA A 47 27.39 6.30 20.69
CA ALA A 47 27.80 6.02 19.31
C ALA A 47 29.32 5.87 19.19
N TRP A 48 30.09 6.74 19.85
CA TRP A 48 31.57 6.67 19.83
C TRP A 48 32.10 5.41 20.52
N ARG A 49 31.52 5.01 21.65
CA ARG A 49 31.84 3.73 22.31
C ARG A 49 31.48 2.53 21.44
N TYR A 50 30.35 2.58 20.74
CA TYR A 50 29.93 1.52 19.81
C TYR A 50 30.88 1.40 18.62
N ILE A 51 31.25 2.51 17.99
CA ILE A 51 32.21 2.54 16.86
C ILE A 51 33.58 2.03 17.31
N LYS A 52 34.06 2.48 18.48
CA LYS A 52 35.36 2.07 19.03
C LYS A 52 35.39 0.59 19.40
N ALA A 53 34.30 0.06 19.97
CA ALA A 53 34.18 -1.37 20.30
C ALA A 53 33.98 -2.24 19.04
N SER A 54 33.20 -1.78 18.07
CA SER A 54 32.96 -2.48 16.80
C SER A 54 34.25 -2.63 15.96
N HIS A 55 35.12 -1.63 15.99
CA HIS A 55 36.38 -1.65 15.24
C HIS A 55 37.47 -2.55 15.85
N GLN A 56 37.36 -2.93 17.12
CA GLN A 56 38.41 -3.71 17.80
C GLN A 56 38.43 -5.19 17.41
N ASP A 57 37.28 -5.77 17.01
CA ASP A 57 37.16 -7.21 16.80
C ASP A 57 36.96 -7.64 15.34
N ASP A 58 36.46 -6.77 14.44
CA ASP A 58 36.34 -7.08 13.00
C ASP A 58 36.27 -5.82 12.11
N PRO A 59 37.35 -5.45 11.40
CA PRO A 59 37.36 -4.27 10.54
C PRO A 59 36.43 -4.39 9.32
N PHE A 60 36.10 -5.60 8.85
CA PHE A 60 35.20 -5.79 7.72
C PHE A 60 33.76 -5.43 8.08
N ARG A 61 33.34 -5.75 9.31
CA ARG A 61 32.01 -5.40 9.81
C ARG A 61 31.78 -3.89 9.84
N THR A 62 32.76 -3.11 10.31
CA THR A 62 32.65 -1.65 10.33
C THR A 62 32.54 -1.06 8.92
N VAL A 63 33.27 -1.61 7.95
CA VAL A 63 33.18 -1.19 6.54
C VAL A 63 31.81 -1.51 5.96
N LEU A 64 31.26 -2.70 6.24
CA LEU A 64 29.93 -3.09 5.80
C LEU A 64 28.84 -2.19 6.42
N GLU A 65 28.92 -1.89 7.72
CA GLU A 65 27.99 -1.00 8.41
C GLU A 65 28.02 0.43 7.84
N LEU A 66 29.21 0.96 7.52
CA LEU A 66 29.36 2.26 6.85
C LEU A 66 28.79 2.26 5.43
N LEU A 67 29.02 1.18 4.66
CA LEU A 67 28.42 1.02 3.33
C LEU A 67 26.89 0.96 3.41
N LEU A 68 26.35 0.30 4.43
CA LEU A 68 24.91 0.15 4.64
C LEU A 68 24.26 1.48 5.05
N VAL A 69 24.90 2.25 5.94
CA VAL A 69 24.48 3.61 6.29
C VAL A 69 24.54 4.53 5.07
N PHE A 70 25.61 4.46 4.27
CA PHE A 70 25.71 5.21 3.02
C PHE A 70 24.57 4.86 2.05
N PHE A 71 24.24 3.58 1.89
CA PHE A 71 23.11 3.16 1.06
C PHE A 71 21.77 3.63 1.60
N ILE A 72 21.55 3.62 2.92
CA ILE A 72 20.34 4.16 3.54
C ILE A 72 20.21 5.66 3.26
N VAL A 73 21.27 6.44 3.51
CA VAL A 73 21.28 7.89 3.27
C VAL A 73 21.07 8.18 1.79
N ARG A 74 21.74 7.46 0.89
CA ARG A 74 21.55 7.57 -0.56
C ARG A 74 20.11 7.26 -0.97
N THR A 75 19.53 6.19 -0.43
CA THR A 75 18.15 5.78 -0.74
C THR A 75 17.13 6.80 -0.23
N TYR A 76 17.40 7.43 0.91
CA TYR A 76 16.52 8.45 1.48
C TYR A 76 16.68 9.81 0.77
N ALA A 77 17.89 10.14 0.31
CA ALA A 77 18.19 11.35 -0.45
C ALA A 77 17.77 11.27 -1.92
N GLN A 78 17.70 10.07 -2.50
CA GLN A 78 17.07 9.85 -3.80
C GLN A 78 15.56 10.04 -3.64
N SER A 79 15.06 11.20 -4.08
CA SER A 79 13.63 11.47 -4.16
C SER A 79 12.93 10.32 -4.89
N ARG A 80 12.01 9.64 -4.19
CA ARG A 80 11.16 8.55 -4.69
C ARG A 80 10.15 9.01 -5.77
N THR A 81 10.41 10.13 -6.43
CA THR A 81 9.56 10.78 -7.43
C THR A 81 10.32 11.13 -8.71
N LYS A 82 11.43 10.44 -9.02
CA LYS A 82 11.83 10.30 -10.42
C LYS A 82 10.98 9.21 -11.05
N GLY A 83 9.71 9.53 -11.31
CA GLY A 83 8.96 8.83 -12.35
C GLY A 83 9.77 8.91 -13.64
N GLU A 84 10.03 7.75 -14.25
CA GLU A 84 10.78 7.64 -15.50
C GLU A 84 10.02 8.33 -16.64
N GLN A 85 10.15 9.65 -16.76
CA GLN A 85 9.99 10.33 -18.06
C GLN A 85 11.33 10.45 -18.80
N SER A 86 12.39 9.87 -18.23
CA SER A 86 13.74 9.91 -18.78
C SER A 86 14.32 8.51 -18.97
N GLY A 87 13.46 7.51 -19.19
CA GLY A 87 13.90 6.27 -19.83
C GLY A 87 14.28 6.59 -21.27
N LYS A 88 15.23 5.85 -21.84
CA LYS A 88 15.70 6.02 -23.23
C LYS A 88 14.58 5.90 -24.29
N ASN A 89 13.37 5.51 -23.88
CA ASN A 89 12.18 5.28 -24.72
C ASN A 89 11.05 6.29 -24.47
N PHE A 90 11.29 7.43 -23.82
CA PHE A 90 10.25 8.45 -23.64
C PHE A 90 10.12 9.31 -24.91
N VAL A 91 9.08 9.04 -25.71
CA VAL A 91 8.75 9.83 -26.91
C VAL A 91 8.13 11.14 -26.46
N LYS A 92 8.84 12.26 -26.69
CA LYS A 92 8.28 13.60 -26.49
C LYS A 92 7.41 13.94 -27.69
N LEU A 93 6.09 13.91 -27.50
CA LEU A 93 5.12 14.35 -28.50
C LEU A 93 5.16 15.87 -28.65
N THR A 94 4.98 16.33 -29.87
CA THR A 94 4.79 17.75 -30.22
C THR A 94 3.35 18.19 -29.92
N GLU A 95 3.10 19.50 -29.78
CA GLU A 95 1.75 20.02 -29.50
C GLU A 95 0.74 19.62 -30.59
N LYS A 96 1.17 19.55 -31.85
CA LYS A 96 0.34 19.06 -32.96
C LYS A 96 -0.02 17.58 -32.84
N GLU A 97 0.93 16.73 -32.47
CA GLU A 97 0.67 15.29 -32.26
C GLU A 97 -0.29 15.07 -31.09
N ILE A 98 -0.20 15.89 -30.04
CA ILE A 98 -1.14 15.83 -28.92
C ILE A 98 -2.55 16.20 -29.41
N ASP A 99 -2.69 17.29 -30.17
CA ASP A 99 -3.99 17.72 -30.71
C ASP A 99 -4.59 16.68 -31.67
N GLU A 100 -3.76 16.06 -32.53
CA GLU A 100 -4.18 14.97 -33.42
C GLU A 100 -4.65 13.75 -32.62
N LEU A 101 -3.90 13.33 -31.60
CA LEU A 101 -4.28 12.21 -30.74
C LEU A 101 -5.56 12.50 -29.96
N VAL A 102 -5.78 13.73 -29.51
CA VAL A 102 -7.02 14.15 -28.84
C VAL A 102 -8.20 14.15 -29.82
N HIS A 103 -7.97 14.59 -31.07
CA HIS A 103 -9.00 14.60 -32.10
C HIS A 103 -9.38 13.18 -32.57
N GLU A 104 -8.41 12.26 -32.61
CA GLU A 104 -8.62 10.84 -32.96
C GLU A 104 -9.17 10.01 -31.80
N TRP A 105 -9.04 10.49 -30.56
CA TRP A 105 -9.51 9.76 -29.39
C TRP A 105 -11.03 9.70 -29.35
N GLN A 106 -11.58 8.49 -29.53
CA GLN A 106 -12.97 8.21 -29.24
C GLN A 106 -13.06 7.52 -27.88
N PRO A 107 -13.81 8.08 -26.91
CA PRO A 107 -14.05 7.42 -25.65
C PRO A 107 -14.74 6.07 -25.91
N GLU A 108 -14.22 5.02 -25.27
CA GLU A 108 -14.94 3.76 -25.23
C GLU A 108 -16.32 4.01 -24.61
N ALA A 109 -17.37 3.48 -25.25
CA ALA A 109 -18.71 3.64 -24.72
C ALA A 109 -18.78 3.06 -23.30
N LEU A 110 -19.33 3.82 -22.35
CA LEU A 110 -19.48 3.39 -20.95
C LEU A 110 -20.22 2.05 -20.82
N LEU A 111 -20.99 1.68 -21.84
CA LEU A 111 -21.62 0.39 -21.99
C LEU A 111 -21.30 -0.16 -23.39
N PRO A 112 -20.82 -1.41 -23.51
CA PRO A 112 -20.75 -2.05 -24.81
C PRO A 112 -22.15 -2.09 -25.44
N PRO A 113 -22.26 -1.98 -26.79
CA PRO A 113 -23.55 -2.05 -27.46
C PRO A 113 -24.25 -3.36 -27.08
N ALA A 114 -25.49 -3.25 -26.60
CA ALA A 114 -26.25 -4.39 -26.11
C ALA A 114 -26.29 -5.50 -27.18
N PRO A 115 -25.99 -6.76 -26.84
CA PRO A 115 -26.10 -7.85 -27.79
C PRO A 115 -27.53 -7.89 -28.35
N ARG A 116 -27.66 -7.97 -29.68
CA ARG A 116 -28.96 -8.02 -30.40
C ARG A 116 -29.83 -9.22 -29.99
N THR A 117 -29.23 -10.21 -29.34
CA THR A 117 -29.93 -11.30 -28.67
C THR A 117 -30.39 -10.82 -27.28
N THR A 118 -31.69 -10.58 -27.17
CA THR A 118 -32.43 -10.50 -25.90
C THR A 118 -32.47 -11.87 -25.20
N GLN A 119 -31.30 -12.50 -25.02
CA GLN A 119 -31.20 -13.66 -24.18
C GLN A 119 -31.13 -13.11 -22.76
N TYR A 120 -32.29 -13.08 -22.09
CA TYR A 120 -32.35 -12.71 -20.68
C TYR A 120 -31.25 -13.48 -19.94
N PRO A 121 -30.49 -12.80 -19.06
CA PRO A 121 -29.51 -13.50 -18.24
C PRO A 121 -30.24 -14.66 -17.54
N PRO A 122 -29.65 -15.86 -17.49
CA PRO A 122 -30.32 -17.03 -16.93
C PRO A 122 -30.80 -16.69 -15.52
N VAL A 123 -32.09 -16.85 -15.27
CA VAL A 123 -32.65 -16.69 -13.93
C VAL A 123 -32.14 -17.87 -13.11
N ILE A 124 -31.19 -17.61 -12.22
CA ILE A 124 -30.65 -18.63 -11.31
C ILE A 124 -31.72 -18.91 -10.26
N ILE A 125 -32.47 -20.00 -10.45
CA ILE A 125 -33.41 -20.51 -9.45
C ILE A 125 -32.65 -21.50 -8.57
N GLY A 126 -32.23 -21.05 -7.38
CA GLY A 126 -31.62 -21.90 -6.37
C GLY A 126 -32.66 -22.65 -5.54
N ALA A 127 -32.23 -23.74 -4.87
CA ALA A 127 -33.07 -24.41 -3.89
C ALA A 127 -33.39 -23.44 -2.74
N THR A 128 -34.57 -23.58 -2.12
CA THR A 128 -34.86 -22.84 -0.88
C THR A 128 -33.76 -23.14 0.13
N GLY A 129 -33.05 -22.10 0.56
CA GLY A 129 -31.91 -22.22 1.48
C GLY A 129 -32.28 -22.97 2.78
N PRO A 130 -31.28 -23.37 3.57
CA PRO A 130 -31.50 -24.13 4.79
C PRO A 130 -32.47 -23.36 5.71
N ARG A 131 -33.57 -24.01 6.12
CA ARG A 131 -34.52 -23.43 7.08
C ARG A 131 -33.93 -23.58 8.48
N PRO A 132 -33.46 -22.50 9.12
CA PRO A 132 -32.86 -22.61 10.44
C PRO A 132 -33.92 -23.04 11.46
N ARG A 133 -33.46 -23.76 12.47
CA ARG A 133 -34.26 -24.07 13.64
C ARG A 133 -33.95 -23.02 14.70
N VAL A 134 -34.94 -22.20 15.03
CA VAL A 134 -34.82 -21.21 16.11
C VAL A 134 -35.49 -21.77 17.34
N VAL A 135 -34.77 -21.76 18.45
CA VAL A 135 -35.31 -22.16 19.74
C VAL A 135 -35.72 -20.91 20.50
N PHE A 136 -36.98 -20.85 20.94
CA PHE A 136 -37.53 -19.69 21.62
C PHE A 136 -37.42 -19.87 23.14
N PRO A 137 -37.18 -18.79 23.90
CA PRO A 137 -37.22 -18.84 25.36
C PRO A 137 -38.64 -19.16 25.84
N THR A 138 -38.74 -19.92 26.94
CA THR A 138 -40.00 -20.17 27.64
C THR A 138 -40.53 -18.84 28.19
N PRO A 139 -41.84 -18.54 28.11
CA PRO A 139 -42.40 -17.32 28.70
C PRO A 139 -42.02 -17.19 30.18
N GLY A 140 -41.33 -16.10 30.55
CA GLY A 140 -40.87 -15.83 31.91
C GLY A 140 -39.44 -16.25 32.23
N GLN A 141 -38.71 -16.86 31.29
CA GLN A 141 -37.30 -17.21 31.45
C GLN A 141 -36.41 -16.13 30.81
N ASP A 142 -35.43 -15.61 31.57
CA ASP A 142 -34.42 -14.67 31.05
C ASP A 142 -33.41 -15.41 30.15
N PRO A 143 -33.28 -15.06 28.86
CA PRO A 143 -32.34 -15.70 27.95
C PRO A 143 -30.86 -15.47 28.32
N HIS A 144 -30.57 -14.53 29.21
CA HIS A 144 -29.21 -14.18 29.64
C HIS A 144 -28.86 -14.66 31.05
N ASP A 145 -29.74 -15.42 31.72
CA ASP A 145 -29.44 -15.95 33.05
C ASP A 145 -28.32 -17.01 32.99
N PRO A 146 -27.13 -16.73 33.55
CA PRO A 146 -26.02 -17.69 33.56
C PRO A 146 -26.28 -18.93 34.43
N LEU A 147 -27.30 -18.90 35.30
CA LEU A 147 -27.66 -20.01 36.20
C LEU A 147 -28.65 -21.00 35.55
N GLN A 148 -29.29 -20.62 34.45
CA GLN A 148 -30.18 -21.49 33.67
C GLN A 148 -29.82 -21.45 32.17
N PRO A 149 -28.68 -22.07 31.78
CA PRO A 149 -28.28 -22.11 30.39
C PRO A 149 -29.33 -22.81 29.52
N TYR A 150 -29.57 -22.26 28.34
CA TYR A 150 -30.51 -22.81 27.37
C TYR A 150 -30.04 -24.19 26.89
N ASP A 151 -30.67 -25.25 27.35
CA ASP A 151 -30.33 -26.61 26.93
C ASP A 151 -30.89 -26.89 25.53
N VAL A 152 -30.02 -26.86 24.54
CA VAL A 152 -30.33 -27.16 23.13
C VAL A 152 -30.52 -28.67 22.90
N THR A 153 -30.15 -29.51 23.88
CA THR A 153 -30.08 -30.97 23.73
C THR A 153 -31.25 -31.74 24.36
N THR A 154 -31.93 -31.19 25.36
CA THR A 154 -33.08 -31.86 26.00
C THR A 154 -34.41 -31.48 25.33
N GLY A 155 -35.11 -32.51 24.83
CA GLY A 155 -36.18 -32.42 23.84
C GLY A 155 -37.52 -31.80 24.26
N ALA A 156 -37.57 -30.89 25.22
CA ALA A 156 -38.79 -30.15 25.58
C ALA A 156 -39.01 -28.89 24.72
N ASN A 157 -37.94 -28.29 24.20
CA ASN A 157 -37.99 -27.13 23.29
C ASN A 157 -37.63 -27.56 21.87
N GLN A 158 -38.58 -28.23 21.19
CA GLN A 158 -38.43 -28.51 19.76
C GLN A 158 -38.43 -27.17 19.00
N GLY A 159 -37.25 -26.61 18.75
CA GLY A 159 -37.12 -25.33 18.08
C GLY A 159 -37.94 -25.29 16.78
N LYS A 160 -38.52 -24.14 16.47
CA LYS A 160 -39.38 -23.96 15.31
C LYS A 160 -38.52 -23.81 14.06
N VAL A 161 -38.92 -24.49 13.00
CA VAL A 161 -38.35 -24.26 11.67
C VAL A 161 -38.88 -22.93 11.16
N VAL A 162 -37.99 -21.99 10.84
CA VAL A 162 -38.37 -20.65 10.37
C VAL A 162 -37.76 -20.35 8.99
N LEU A 163 -38.28 -19.34 8.32
CA LEU A 163 -37.71 -18.83 7.07
C LEU A 163 -36.58 -17.85 7.40
N ASN A 164 -35.40 -18.05 6.80
CA ASN A 164 -34.27 -17.14 6.95
C ASN A 164 -34.36 -16.00 5.92
N LEU A 165 -34.71 -14.80 6.40
CA LEU A 165 -34.74 -13.57 5.58
C LEU A 165 -33.50 -12.68 5.79
N ALA A 166 -32.51 -13.13 6.56
CA ALA A 166 -31.29 -12.38 6.89
C ALA A 166 -30.03 -12.93 6.19
N SER A 167 -30.17 -13.94 5.32
CA SER A 167 -29.05 -14.56 4.61
C SER A 167 -28.67 -13.77 3.34
N SER A 168 -27.39 -13.69 3.03
CA SER A 168 -26.87 -13.18 1.75
C SER A 168 -26.87 -14.22 0.61
N ASN A 169 -27.55 -15.36 0.78
CA ASN A 169 -27.68 -16.41 -0.25
C ASN A 169 -28.74 -16.05 -1.30
N PHE A 170 -28.57 -14.91 -1.97
CA PHE A 170 -29.57 -14.35 -2.88
C PHE A 170 -29.94 -15.28 -4.04
N ALA A 171 -28.95 -16.01 -4.58
CA ALA A 171 -29.15 -16.94 -5.68
C ALA A 171 -29.56 -18.37 -5.24
N GLY A 172 -29.74 -18.61 -3.93
CA GLY A 172 -30.13 -19.93 -3.41
C GLY A 172 -29.10 -21.04 -3.71
N LEU A 173 -27.83 -20.68 -3.93
CA LEU A 173 -26.77 -21.62 -4.28
C LEU A 173 -26.25 -22.40 -3.07
N ALA A 174 -26.35 -21.83 -1.87
CA ALA A 174 -26.02 -22.55 -0.65
C ALA A 174 -26.98 -23.74 -0.47
N GLY A 175 -26.44 -24.95 -0.57
CA GLY A 175 -27.22 -26.20 -0.48
C GLY A 175 -27.52 -26.86 -1.83
N ASN A 176 -27.09 -26.28 -2.96
CA ASN A 176 -27.25 -26.91 -4.27
C ASN A 176 -26.48 -28.25 -4.36
N GLU A 177 -27.20 -29.34 -4.66
CA GLU A 177 -26.61 -30.70 -4.70
C GLU A 177 -25.49 -30.83 -5.73
N ARG A 178 -25.62 -30.21 -6.91
CA ARG A 178 -24.56 -30.23 -7.93
C ARG A 178 -23.27 -29.55 -7.43
N ILE A 179 -23.40 -28.47 -6.65
CA ILE A 179 -22.23 -27.81 -6.03
C ILE A 179 -21.62 -28.72 -4.96
N LYS A 180 -22.45 -29.38 -4.14
CA LYS A 180 -21.97 -30.33 -3.12
C LYS A 180 -21.21 -31.50 -3.75
N ASP A 181 -21.76 -32.11 -4.80
CA ASP A 181 -21.11 -33.22 -5.50
C ASP A 181 -19.76 -32.80 -6.07
N LYS A 182 -19.69 -31.62 -6.68
CA LYS A 182 -18.43 -31.04 -7.18
C LYS A 182 -17.45 -30.75 -6.05
N ALA A 183 -17.91 -30.25 -4.91
CA ALA A 183 -17.07 -30.02 -3.73
C ALA A 183 -16.50 -31.33 -3.19
N VAL A 184 -17.31 -32.39 -3.08
CA VAL A 184 -16.85 -33.73 -2.65
C VAL A 184 -15.83 -34.30 -3.64
N ALA A 185 -16.06 -34.16 -4.95
CA ALA A 185 -15.09 -34.59 -5.96
C ALA A 185 -13.78 -33.80 -5.87
N CYS A 186 -13.84 -32.49 -5.64
CA CYS A 186 -12.68 -31.63 -5.44
C CYS A 186 -11.88 -32.06 -4.20
N LEU A 187 -12.55 -32.29 -3.07
CA LEU A 187 -11.92 -32.78 -1.83
C LEU A 187 -11.22 -34.13 -2.03
N LYS A 188 -11.83 -35.06 -2.78
CA LYS A 188 -11.21 -36.36 -3.09
C LYS A 188 -9.95 -36.22 -3.95
N ARG A 189 -9.89 -35.23 -4.84
CA ARG A 189 -8.77 -35.01 -5.77
C ARG A 189 -7.64 -34.18 -5.16
N TYR A 190 -7.97 -33.10 -4.45
CA TYR A 190 -7.02 -32.10 -3.97
C TYR A 190 -6.80 -32.11 -2.45
N GLY A 191 -7.59 -32.90 -1.71
CA GLY A 191 -7.56 -32.89 -0.25
C GLY A 191 -8.27 -31.67 0.34
N VAL A 192 -7.99 -31.39 1.61
CA VAL A 192 -8.70 -30.38 2.42
C VAL A 192 -8.19 -28.95 2.23
N GLY A 193 -7.10 -28.75 1.50
CA GLY A 193 -6.53 -27.43 1.23
C GLY A 193 -5.11 -27.49 0.66
N SER A 194 -4.61 -26.34 0.19
CA SER A 194 -3.28 -26.24 -0.41
C SER A 194 -2.12 -26.14 0.60
N CYS A 195 -2.42 -25.86 1.87
CA CYS A 195 -1.45 -25.73 2.96
C CYS A 195 -0.29 -24.75 2.69
N GLY A 196 -0.45 -23.81 1.75
CA GLY A 196 0.57 -22.83 1.39
C GLY A 196 0.01 -21.62 0.67
N PRO A 197 0.73 -20.49 0.66
CA PRO A 197 0.32 -19.30 -0.08
C PRO A 197 0.56 -19.47 -1.60
N PRO A 198 -0.14 -18.71 -2.46
CA PRO A 198 0.01 -18.80 -3.91
C PRO A 198 1.44 -18.58 -4.43
N GLY A 199 2.28 -17.81 -3.71
CA GLY A 199 3.69 -17.57 -4.07
C GLY A 199 4.64 -18.74 -3.82
N PHE A 200 4.15 -19.85 -3.27
CA PHE A 200 4.89 -21.10 -3.05
C PHE A 200 4.12 -22.26 -3.69
N TYR A 201 3.85 -23.34 -2.95
CA TYR A 201 3.13 -24.53 -3.40
C TYR A 201 1.62 -24.44 -3.17
N GLY A 202 1.08 -23.23 -2.99
CA GLY A 202 -0.32 -23.00 -2.64
C GLY A 202 -1.32 -22.98 -3.80
N THR A 203 -0.82 -22.95 -5.04
CA THR A 203 -1.64 -22.80 -6.24
C THR A 203 -1.83 -24.14 -6.95
N PHE A 204 -3.08 -24.60 -7.01
CA PHE A 204 -3.52 -25.73 -7.83
C PHE A 204 -4.18 -25.27 -9.14
N ASP A 205 -4.24 -26.18 -10.13
CA ASP A 205 -4.93 -26.00 -11.42
C ASP A 205 -6.35 -25.46 -11.24
N VAL A 206 -7.12 -25.99 -10.29
CA VAL A 206 -8.51 -25.56 -10.00
C VAL A 206 -8.62 -24.07 -9.62
N HIS A 207 -7.58 -23.48 -9.02
CA HIS A 207 -7.59 -22.03 -8.71
C HIS A 207 -7.43 -21.21 -9.99
N MET A 208 -6.52 -21.63 -10.89
CA MET A 208 -6.29 -20.96 -12.18
C MET A 208 -7.51 -21.11 -13.11
N GLU A 209 -8.16 -22.28 -13.09
CA GLU A 209 -9.41 -22.50 -13.80
C GLU A 209 -10.50 -21.56 -13.30
N LEU A 210 -10.66 -21.44 -11.97
CA LEU A 210 -11.63 -20.53 -11.37
C LEU A 210 -11.35 -19.06 -11.69
N GLU A 211 -10.09 -18.62 -11.64
CA GLU A 211 -9.72 -17.25 -12.02
C GLU A 211 -10.07 -16.96 -13.49
N ARG A 212 -9.80 -17.91 -14.39
CA ARG A 212 -10.16 -17.79 -15.81
C ARG A 212 -11.67 -17.77 -16.02
N ASP A 213 -12.42 -18.62 -15.32
CA ASP A 213 -13.88 -18.67 -15.43
C ASP A 213 -14.51 -17.36 -14.92
N ILE A 214 -14.00 -16.80 -13.82
CA ILE A 214 -14.44 -15.49 -13.30
C ILE A 214 -14.05 -14.37 -14.28
N ALA A 215 -12.83 -14.40 -14.83
CA ALA A 215 -12.39 -13.41 -15.81
C ALA A 215 -13.29 -13.40 -17.05
N ALA A 216 -13.63 -14.59 -17.57
CA ALA A 216 -14.57 -14.75 -18.67
C ALA A 216 -15.98 -14.27 -18.30
N PHE A 217 -16.48 -14.61 -17.10
CA PHE A 217 -17.80 -14.16 -16.63
C PHE A 217 -17.89 -12.64 -16.51
N LEU A 218 -16.86 -11.99 -15.98
CA LEU A 218 -16.79 -10.53 -15.83
C LEU A 218 -16.36 -9.80 -17.12
N SER A 219 -15.97 -10.54 -18.17
CA SER A 219 -15.41 -9.97 -19.41
C SER A 219 -14.18 -9.09 -19.17
N VAL A 220 -13.28 -9.53 -18.29
CA VAL A 220 -12.00 -8.83 -17.99
C VAL A 220 -10.80 -9.68 -18.42
N PRO A 221 -9.63 -9.08 -18.71
CA PRO A 221 -8.47 -9.82 -19.18
C PRO A 221 -7.92 -10.83 -18.16
N SER A 222 -8.01 -10.52 -16.87
CA SER A 222 -7.45 -11.33 -15.80
C SER A 222 -8.11 -11.02 -14.46
N VAL A 223 -8.14 -12.00 -13.57
CA VAL A 223 -8.63 -11.88 -12.19
C VAL A 223 -7.59 -12.50 -11.26
N ILE A 224 -7.48 -11.95 -10.04
CA ILE A 224 -6.72 -12.55 -8.95
C ILE A 224 -7.68 -12.89 -7.81
N MET A 225 -7.59 -14.12 -7.31
CA MET A 225 -8.43 -14.60 -6.22
C MET A 225 -7.81 -14.34 -4.85
N TYR A 226 -8.68 -14.10 -3.87
CA TYR A 226 -8.35 -13.96 -2.46
C TYR A 226 -9.26 -14.85 -1.62
N SER A 227 -8.79 -15.32 -0.47
CA SER A 227 -9.59 -16.17 0.42
C SER A 227 -10.78 -15.46 1.06
N HIS A 228 -10.73 -14.13 1.19
CA HIS A 228 -11.79 -13.38 1.86
C HIS A 228 -11.92 -11.95 1.32
N SER A 229 -13.16 -11.49 1.12
CA SER A 229 -13.47 -10.20 0.49
C SER A 229 -12.93 -8.99 1.26
N PHE A 230 -12.97 -9.03 2.59
CA PHE A 230 -12.38 -7.97 3.40
C PHE A 230 -10.87 -7.85 3.16
N SER A 231 -10.16 -8.98 3.08
CA SER A 231 -8.73 -9.02 2.79
C SER A 231 -8.41 -8.57 1.36
N THR A 232 -9.27 -8.90 0.39
CA THR A 232 -9.16 -8.39 -0.99
C THR A 232 -9.17 -6.87 -0.99
N ILE A 233 -10.26 -6.26 -0.51
CA ILE A 233 -10.48 -4.82 -0.61
C ILE A 233 -9.41 -4.05 0.17
N SER A 234 -9.10 -4.50 1.39
CA SER A 234 -8.14 -3.80 2.26
C SER A 234 -6.68 -3.90 1.78
N SER A 235 -6.33 -4.91 0.98
CA SER A 235 -4.98 -5.07 0.41
C SER A 235 -4.82 -4.46 -0.99
N VAL A 236 -5.89 -4.46 -1.79
CA VAL A 236 -5.85 -3.92 -3.16
C VAL A 236 -5.67 -2.40 -3.15
N ILE A 237 -6.44 -1.67 -2.34
CA ILE A 237 -6.35 -0.19 -2.27
C ILE A 237 -4.90 0.32 -2.04
N PRO A 238 -4.18 -0.12 -0.98
CA PRO A 238 -2.80 0.33 -0.73
C PRO A 238 -1.78 -0.18 -1.75
N SER A 239 -2.12 -1.17 -2.58
CA SER A 239 -1.24 -1.65 -3.66
C SER A 239 -1.17 -0.64 -4.81
N PHE A 240 -2.25 0.10 -5.06
CA PHE A 240 -2.35 1.10 -6.13
C PHE A 240 -2.22 2.54 -5.64
N SER A 241 -2.61 2.84 -4.39
CA SER A 241 -2.54 4.18 -3.82
C SER A 241 -1.66 4.20 -2.57
N LYS A 242 -0.69 5.12 -2.54
CA LYS A 242 0.31 5.26 -1.49
C LYS A 242 0.38 6.69 -0.99
N ARG A 243 1.24 6.93 0.01
CA ARG A 243 1.55 8.27 0.50
C ARG A 243 1.97 9.19 -0.65
N GLY A 244 1.20 10.27 -0.83
CA GLY A 244 1.39 11.23 -1.91
C GLY A 244 0.20 11.27 -2.85
N ASP A 245 -0.50 10.15 -3.00
CA ASP A 245 -1.67 10.05 -3.86
C ASP A 245 -2.90 10.62 -3.15
N ILE A 246 -3.95 10.87 -3.94
CA ILE A 246 -5.24 11.38 -3.46
C ILE A 246 -6.29 10.30 -3.68
N ILE A 247 -7.12 10.07 -2.66
CA ILE A 247 -8.32 9.23 -2.77
C ILE A 247 -9.52 10.10 -2.46
N VAL A 248 -10.49 10.14 -3.36
CA VAL A 248 -11.81 10.73 -3.10
C VAL A 248 -12.77 9.61 -2.77
N ALA A 249 -13.45 9.67 -1.62
CA ALA A 249 -14.27 8.57 -1.11
C ALA A 249 -15.58 9.04 -0.48
N ASP A 250 -16.64 8.27 -0.72
CA ASP A 250 -17.95 8.43 -0.10
C ASP A 250 -17.90 8.03 1.38
N ARG A 251 -18.53 8.77 2.27
CA ARG A 251 -18.57 8.43 3.72
C ARG A 251 -19.30 7.12 4.04
N GLY A 252 -20.21 6.69 3.18
CA GLY A 252 -20.99 5.46 3.26
C GLY A 252 -20.29 4.21 2.72
N VAL A 253 -19.01 4.30 2.31
CA VAL A 253 -18.26 3.11 1.87
C VAL A 253 -18.17 2.06 2.98
N ASN A 254 -18.19 0.79 2.57
CA ASN A 254 -18.08 -0.36 3.45
C ASN A 254 -16.80 -0.33 4.32
N PHE A 255 -16.84 -0.99 5.47
CA PHE A 255 -15.75 -1.01 6.44
C PHE A 255 -14.41 -1.53 5.89
N ALA A 256 -14.41 -2.50 4.97
CA ALA A 256 -13.19 -2.99 4.33
C ALA A 256 -12.52 -1.90 3.46
N ILE A 257 -13.30 -1.09 2.75
CA ILE A 257 -12.80 0.05 1.97
C ILE A 257 -12.19 1.08 2.92
N GLN A 258 -12.86 1.41 4.02
CA GLN A 258 -12.33 2.34 5.03
C GLN A 258 -10.96 1.86 5.57
N LYS A 259 -10.81 0.55 5.78
CA LYS A 259 -9.52 -0.03 6.22
C LYS A 259 -8.46 -0.01 5.13
N GLY A 260 -8.78 -0.30 3.89
CA GLY A 260 -7.83 -0.16 2.78
C GLY A 260 -7.37 1.29 2.60
N ILE A 261 -8.30 2.25 2.67
CA ILE A 261 -8.02 3.69 2.67
C ILE A 261 -7.08 4.07 3.83
N GLN A 262 -7.37 3.60 5.05
CA GLN A 262 -6.52 3.86 6.22
C GLN A 262 -5.09 3.30 6.04
N ILE A 263 -4.95 2.10 5.47
CA ILE A 263 -3.66 1.43 5.25
C ILE A 263 -2.85 2.13 4.14
N SER A 264 -3.51 2.69 3.12
CA SER A 264 -2.86 3.39 1.99
C SER A 264 -2.00 4.58 2.42
N ARG A 265 -2.39 5.26 3.51
CA ARG A 265 -1.79 6.53 3.97
C ARG A 265 -1.81 7.63 2.90
N SER A 266 -2.72 7.53 1.94
CA SER A 266 -2.97 8.55 0.92
C SER A 266 -3.68 9.76 1.51
N ASN A 267 -3.73 10.86 0.75
CA ASN A 267 -4.49 12.06 1.12
C ASN A 267 -5.97 11.82 0.80
N ILE A 268 -6.82 11.77 1.81
CA ILE A 268 -8.22 11.39 1.63
C ILE A 268 -9.11 12.64 1.59
N ARG A 269 -9.96 12.73 0.57
CA ARG A 269 -11.02 13.73 0.45
C ARG A 269 -12.38 13.04 0.58
N TRP A 270 -13.07 13.30 1.68
CA TRP A 270 -14.37 12.69 1.96
C TRP A 270 -15.51 13.58 1.44
N TYR A 271 -16.54 12.95 0.88
CA TYR A 271 -17.83 13.59 0.60
C TYR A 271 -18.97 12.80 1.25
N ASP A 272 -20.09 13.47 1.52
CA ASP A 272 -21.23 12.87 2.20
C ASP A 272 -21.97 11.90 1.28
N HIS A 273 -22.60 10.88 1.87
CA HIS A 273 -23.13 9.74 1.13
C HIS A 273 -24.18 10.17 0.09
N GLY A 274 -23.89 9.89 -1.19
CA GLY A 274 -24.79 10.23 -2.31
C GLY A 274 -24.85 11.72 -2.68
N ASP A 275 -23.99 12.58 -2.12
CA ASP A 275 -23.89 14.00 -2.48
C ASP A 275 -22.94 14.18 -3.69
N TYR A 276 -23.53 14.18 -4.90
CA TYR A 276 -22.77 14.30 -6.14
C TYR A 276 -22.25 15.72 -6.36
N GLU A 277 -22.95 16.74 -5.89
CA GLU A 277 -22.50 18.13 -5.96
C GLU A 277 -21.26 18.35 -5.08
N ALA A 278 -21.20 17.73 -3.90
CA ALA A 278 -19.99 17.74 -3.07
C ALA A 278 -18.84 16.99 -3.72
N LEU A 279 -19.10 15.83 -4.33
CA LEU A 279 -18.10 15.09 -5.09
C LEU A 279 -17.51 15.96 -6.21
N GLU A 280 -18.35 16.60 -7.03
CA GLU A 280 -17.92 17.47 -8.11
C GLU A 280 -17.06 18.64 -7.61
N ARG A 281 -17.51 19.35 -6.56
CA ARG A 281 -16.74 20.44 -5.93
C ARG A 281 -15.35 19.99 -5.47
N ILE A 282 -15.24 18.80 -4.88
CA ILE A 282 -13.95 18.24 -4.43
C ILE A 282 -13.05 17.95 -5.62
N LEU A 283 -13.57 17.34 -6.69
CA LEU A 283 -12.81 17.03 -7.90
C LEU A 283 -12.31 18.30 -8.60
N GLU A 284 -13.16 19.33 -8.72
CA GLU A 284 -12.74 20.64 -9.24
C GLU A 284 -11.64 21.28 -8.39
N GLN A 285 -11.72 21.16 -7.07
CA GLN A 285 -10.70 21.67 -6.17
C GLN A 285 -9.37 20.95 -6.38
N ILE A 286 -9.39 19.61 -6.50
CA ILE A 286 -8.20 18.81 -6.81
C ILE A 286 -7.58 19.27 -8.13
N HIS A 287 -8.38 19.46 -9.19
CA HIS A 287 -7.90 19.94 -10.48
C HIS A 287 -7.23 21.32 -10.40
N LYS A 288 -7.82 22.25 -9.64
CA LYS A 288 -7.24 23.59 -9.39
C LYS A 288 -5.91 23.48 -8.65
N GLU A 289 -5.83 22.61 -7.65
CA GLU A 289 -4.60 22.34 -6.90
C GLU A 289 -3.52 21.73 -7.81
N ASP A 290 -3.86 20.74 -8.64
CA ASP A 290 -2.91 20.07 -9.52
C ASP A 290 -2.33 21.03 -10.56
N LYS A 291 -3.15 21.93 -11.14
CA LYS A 291 -2.69 23.02 -12.01
C LYS A 291 -1.74 23.97 -11.27
N LYS A 292 -2.08 24.36 -10.04
CA LYS A 292 -1.27 25.27 -9.22
C LYS A 292 0.09 24.68 -8.87
N TYR A 293 0.11 23.41 -8.47
CA TYR A 293 1.31 22.70 -8.05
C TYR A 293 2.04 21.98 -9.19
N LYS A 294 1.55 22.08 -10.43
CA LYS A 294 2.05 21.38 -11.62
C LYS A 294 2.27 19.88 -11.36
N ARG A 295 1.36 19.26 -10.60
CA ARG A 295 1.40 17.82 -10.36
C ARG A 295 1.12 17.12 -11.68
N LYS A 296 1.95 16.15 -12.03
CA LYS A 296 1.72 15.30 -13.20
C LYS A 296 0.67 14.27 -12.80
N LEU A 297 -0.39 14.19 -13.59
CA LEU A 297 -1.33 13.07 -13.57
C LEU A 297 -0.64 11.80 -14.08
#